data_AF-A0A2T4MI24-F1
#
_entry.id   AF-A0A2T4MI24-F1
#
_cell.length_a   1.000
_cell.length_b   1.000
_cell.length_c   1.000
_cell.angle_alpha   90.00
_cell.angle_beta   90.00
_cell.angle_gamma   90.00
#
_symmetry.space_group_name_H-M   'P 1'
#
loop_
_entity.id
_entity.type
_entity.pdbx_description
1 polymer ?
#
loop_
_entity_poly.entity_id
_entity_poly.type
_entity_poly.pdbx_seq_one_letter_code
_entity_poly.pdbx_strand_id
1 'polypeptide(L)'
;MKHSRISGFQWALTIFIFFVIAYASPIILRDFQQASGLKNFVFSLNSLGPFIAAIVCILIFKHKKEQLEGFKLGINLKVIERLILALTLPLVIFIIGMYSFNTYGNSFILLQAKDLSETVWTILIGHLFMAFFIESGFRAYLLNIVERRLPFLIANVGVSLLYLIWDVNTAFGMPYTMYSAIYVFSFSMLVGELVRGTGGHAIYIATLFHAAMSFAKVFFFSEEIGDVFSMQVLAYATAAIAIIVILFSLIKRLIMPRHEGDDDDTPMFNKQSREAEIEEADNAARHAHDTSETENHENDTEHEALTTKTHDQNAHVSEETRARAIVQEDEPQSFNRQHRHIRR
;
A
#
# COMPACT_ATOMS: atom_id res chain seq x y z
N MET A 1 19.40 17.73 -3.87
CA MET A 1 18.56 18.77 -3.20
C MET A 1 18.27 18.36 -1.75
N LYS A 2 17.87 19.27 -0.85
CA LYS A 2 17.60 18.93 0.58
C LYS A 2 16.35 18.05 0.75
N HIS A 3 16.43 17.05 1.63
CA HIS A 3 15.48 15.95 1.77
C HIS A 3 13.99 16.31 1.85
N SER A 4 13.19 15.80 0.91
CA SER A 4 11.75 15.59 1.06
C SER A 4 11.49 14.31 1.88
N ARG A 5 11.48 14.45 3.21
CA ARG A 5 11.21 13.35 4.15
C ARG A 5 10.30 13.84 5.28
N ILE A 6 9.09 13.28 5.40
CA ILE A 6 8.23 13.50 6.59
C ILE A 6 8.98 13.06 7.86
N SER A 7 9.09 13.96 8.86
CA SER A 7 9.82 13.65 10.10
C SER A 7 9.08 12.63 10.97
N GLY A 8 9.77 11.92 11.86
CA GLY A 8 9.13 10.92 12.74
C GLY A 8 8.03 11.53 13.63
N PHE A 9 8.24 12.75 14.10
CA PHE A 9 7.23 13.52 14.83
C PHE A 9 6.04 13.91 13.93
N GLN A 10 6.28 14.41 12.71
CA GLN A 10 5.21 14.73 11.77
C GLN A 10 4.40 13.50 11.36
N TRP A 11 5.05 12.34 11.19
CA TRP A 11 4.40 11.07 10.87
C TRP A 11 3.42 10.65 11.97
N ALA A 12 3.89 10.59 13.23
CA ALA A 12 3.04 10.26 14.38
C ALA A 12 1.91 11.29 14.57
N LEU A 13 2.22 12.58 14.44
CA LEU A 13 1.23 13.66 14.56
C LEU A 13 0.20 13.64 13.43
N THR A 14 0.58 13.23 12.20
CA THR A 14 -0.35 13.07 11.08
C THR A 14 -1.35 11.96 11.37
N ILE A 15 -0.89 10.80 11.84
CA ILE A 15 -1.74 9.66 12.21
C ILE A 15 -2.67 10.06 13.37
N PHE A 16 -2.15 10.74 14.39
CA PHE A 16 -2.94 11.21 15.54
C PHE A 16 -4.03 12.22 15.13
N ILE A 17 -3.68 13.29 14.40
CA ILE A 17 -4.64 14.31 13.96
C ILE A 17 -5.67 13.70 12.99
N PHE A 18 -5.25 12.83 12.07
CA PHE A 18 -6.17 12.10 11.20
C PHE A 18 -7.19 11.31 12.04
N PHE A 19 -6.73 10.50 12.99
CA PHE A 19 -7.63 9.64 13.76
C PHE A 19 -8.58 10.43 14.67
N VAL A 20 -8.08 11.48 15.33
CA VAL A 20 -8.92 12.37 16.16
C VAL A 20 -10.00 13.06 15.32
N ILE A 21 -9.68 13.57 14.13
CA ILE A 21 -10.68 14.20 13.25
C ILE A 21 -11.65 13.15 12.69
N ALA A 22 -11.16 11.99 12.24
CA ALA A 22 -11.98 10.93 11.67
C ALA A 22 -12.99 10.37 12.68
N TYR A 23 -12.63 10.32 13.97
CA TYR A 23 -13.51 9.87 15.06
C TYR A 23 -14.45 10.99 15.57
N ALA A 24 -13.98 12.24 15.66
CA ALA A 24 -14.79 13.34 16.16
C ALA A 24 -15.82 13.86 15.13
N SER A 25 -15.51 13.85 13.84
CA SER A 25 -16.40 14.40 12.81
C SER A 25 -17.72 13.65 12.64
N PRO A 26 -17.83 12.29 12.73
CA PRO A 26 -19.11 11.59 12.83
C PRO A 26 -20.02 12.08 13.95
N ILE A 27 -19.47 12.50 15.11
CA ILE A 27 -20.28 13.00 16.23
C ILE A 27 -21.00 14.28 15.83
N ILE A 28 -20.31 15.18 15.12
CA ILE A 28 -20.86 16.44 14.59
C ILE A 28 -21.83 16.16 13.42
N LEU A 29 -21.42 15.29 12.49
CA LEU A 29 -22.16 15.00 11.25
C LEU A 29 -23.47 14.23 11.49
N ARG A 30 -23.57 13.46 12.58
CA ARG A 30 -24.81 12.79 13.01
C ARG A 30 -25.97 13.76 13.20
N ASP A 31 -25.70 14.96 13.73
CA ASP A 31 -26.74 15.94 13.99
C ASP A 31 -27.15 16.66 12.67
N PHE A 32 -26.22 16.84 11.73
CA PHE A 32 -26.51 17.28 10.36
C PHE A 32 -27.27 16.22 9.53
N GLN A 33 -27.13 14.93 9.82
CA GLN A 33 -27.85 13.85 9.11
C GLN A 33 -29.35 14.10 9.15
N GLN A 34 -29.89 14.45 10.32
CA GLN A 34 -31.32 14.67 10.53
C GLN A 34 -31.85 15.86 9.70
N ALA A 35 -31.04 16.92 9.57
CA ALA A 35 -31.37 18.09 8.75
C ALA A 35 -31.27 17.84 7.23
N SER A 36 -30.47 16.85 6.81
CA SER A 36 -30.22 16.56 5.39
C SER A 36 -31.37 15.85 4.65
N GLY A 37 -32.29 15.22 5.39
CA GLY A 37 -33.33 14.33 4.83
C GLY A 37 -32.81 12.99 4.28
N LEU A 38 -31.49 12.77 4.21
CA LEU A 38 -30.91 11.52 3.72
C LEU A 38 -31.07 10.38 4.73
N LYS A 39 -31.55 9.24 4.25
CA LYS A 39 -31.70 8.02 5.05
C LYS A 39 -30.32 7.36 5.26
N ASN A 40 -29.99 7.00 6.50
CA ASN A 40 -28.69 6.41 6.87
C ASN A 40 -28.29 5.17 6.06
N PHE A 41 -29.26 4.35 5.60
CA PHE A 41 -28.99 3.17 4.77
C PHE A 41 -28.72 3.48 3.29
N VAL A 42 -28.98 4.70 2.85
CA VAL A 42 -28.58 5.19 1.51
C VAL A 42 -27.22 5.86 1.63
N PHE A 43 -27.11 6.87 2.50
CA PHE A 43 -25.89 7.61 2.71
C PHE A 43 -25.83 8.14 4.15
N SER A 44 -24.81 7.73 4.90
CA SER A 44 -24.50 8.32 6.19
C SER A 44 -23.44 9.40 6.03
N LEU A 45 -23.72 10.62 6.51
CA LEU A 45 -22.76 11.72 6.55
C LEU A 45 -21.52 11.35 7.36
N ASN A 46 -21.65 10.44 8.34
CA ASN A 46 -20.53 9.94 9.14
C ASN A 46 -19.39 9.37 8.28
N SER A 47 -19.71 8.76 7.13
CA SER A 47 -18.75 8.24 6.15
C SER A 47 -17.81 9.30 5.55
N LEU A 48 -18.15 10.59 5.67
CA LEU A 48 -17.29 11.71 5.28
C LEU A 48 -16.13 11.95 6.26
N GLY A 49 -16.21 11.44 7.50
CA GLY A 49 -15.24 11.75 8.55
C GLY A 49 -13.77 11.43 8.20
N PRO A 50 -13.45 10.21 7.72
CA PRO A 50 -12.11 9.86 7.25
C PRO A 50 -11.63 10.71 6.06
N PHE A 51 -12.54 11.13 5.17
CA PHE A 51 -12.22 11.99 4.03
C PHE A 51 -11.89 13.42 4.48
N ILE A 52 -12.68 13.99 5.39
CA ILE A 52 -12.42 15.30 6.02
C ILE A 52 -11.08 15.27 6.76
N ALA A 53 -10.81 14.20 7.51
CA ALA A 53 -9.54 14.00 8.21
C ALA A 53 -8.34 13.97 7.25
N ALA A 54 -8.45 13.26 6.12
CA ALA A 54 -7.43 13.26 5.07
C ALA A 54 -7.22 14.68 4.50
N ILE A 55 -8.29 15.38 4.10
CA ILE A 55 -8.20 16.74 3.55
C ILE A 55 -7.53 17.71 4.54
N VAL A 56 -7.93 17.70 5.82
CA VAL A 56 -7.34 18.59 6.83
C VAL A 56 -5.84 18.31 7.02
N CYS A 57 -5.43 17.03 7.06
CA CYS A 57 -4.01 16.67 7.17
C CYS A 57 -3.23 17.02 5.89
N ILE A 58 -3.81 16.79 4.70
CA ILE A 58 -3.26 17.20 3.40
C ILE A 58 -3.10 18.73 3.32
N LEU A 59 -3.98 19.53 3.94
CA LEU A 59 -3.84 20.99 3.97
C LEU A 59 -2.76 21.45 4.94
N ILE A 60 -2.76 20.96 6.19
CA ILE A 60 -1.86 21.40 7.27
C ILE A 60 -0.39 21.02 7.02
N PHE A 61 -0.11 19.77 6.64
CA PHE A 61 1.26 19.27 6.59
C PHE A 61 1.92 19.53 5.21
N LYS A 62 3.22 19.85 5.17
CA LYS A 62 3.87 20.42 3.97
C LYS A 62 4.11 19.45 2.80
N HIS A 63 4.19 18.15 3.04
CA HIS A 63 4.75 17.17 2.09
C HIS A 63 3.70 16.64 1.09
N LYS A 64 3.13 17.52 0.25
CA LYS A 64 1.96 17.19 -0.60
C LYS A 64 2.17 16.00 -1.54
N LYS A 65 3.34 15.86 -2.18
CA LYS A 65 3.67 14.72 -3.06
C LYS A 65 3.64 13.38 -2.31
N GLU A 66 4.16 13.35 -1.08
CA GLU A 66 4.18 12.16 -0.22
C GLU A 66 2.78 11.83 0.34
N GLN A 67 1.91 12.83 0.47
CA GLN A 67 0.54 12.69 0.99
C GLN A 67 -0.48 12.24 -0.05
N LEU A 68 -0.26 12.56 -1.32
CA LEU A 68 -1.15 12.24 -2.43
C LEU A 68 -0.73 10.94 -3.16
N GLU A 69 0.27 10.22 -2.67
CA GLU A 69 0.85 9.05 -3.34
C GLU A 69 -0.13 7.86 -3.47
N GLY A 70 -1.07 7.69 -2.54
CA GLY A 70 -2.14 6.68 -2.66
C GLY A 70 -3.38 7.12 -3.46
N PHE A 71 -3.35 8.31 -4.07
CA PHE A 71 -4.41 8.88 -4.91
C PHE A 71 -4.05 8.88 -6.41
N LYS A 72 -3.15 7.99 -6.86
CA LYS A 72 -2.78 7.93 -8.29
C LYS A 72 -3.95 7.38 -9.10
N LEU A 73 -4.30 8.08 -10.17
CA LEU A 73 -5.40 7.71 -11.07
C LEU A 73 -4.80 7.13 -12.35
N GLY A 74 -5.12 5.87 -12.64
CA GLY A 74 -4.48 5.10 -13.70
C GLY A 74 -4.89 3.63 -13.63
N ILE A 75 -4.72 2.91 -14.73
CA ILE A 75 -5.08 1.49 -14.88
C ILE A 75 -3.86 0.75 -15.43
N ASN A 76 -3.51 -0.36 -14.79
CA ASN A 76 -2.53 -1.33 -15.29
C ASN A 76 -3.06 -2.75 -15.03
N LEU A 77 -2.37 -3.77 -15.54
CA LEU A 77 -2.82 -5.16 -15.42
C LEU A 77 -2.98 -5.62 -13.96
N LYS A 78 -2.13 -5.14 -13.04
CA LYS A 78 -2.21 -5.44 -11.61
C LYS A 78 -3.43 -4.78 -10.94
N VAL A 79 -3.79 -3.56 -11.35
CA VAL A 79 -5.03 -2.92 -10.91
C VAL A 79 -6.26 -3.71 -11.41
N ILE A 80 -6.24 -4.22 -12.65
CA ILE A 80 -7.32 -5.06 -13.18
C ILE A 80 -7.44 -6.38 -12.40
N GLU A 81 -6.32 -7.06 -12.11
CA GLU A 81 -6.27 -8.24 -11.24
C GLU A 81 -6.91 -7.97 -9.87
N ARG A 82 -6.50 -6.88 -9.20
CA ARG A 82 -7.03 -6.49 -7.89
C ARG A 82 -8.50 -6.06 -7.94
N LEU A 83 -8.98 -5.45 -9.03
CA LEU A 83 -10.40 -5.10 -9.22
C LEU A 83 -11.29 -6.34 -9.40
N ILE A 84 -10.79 -7.38 -10.08
CA ILE A 84 -11.48 -8.67 -10.18
C ILE A 84 -11.58 -9.30 -8.79
N LEU A 85 -10.47 -9.37 -8.05
CA LEU A 85 -10.46 -9.86 -6.66
C LEU A 85 -11.37 -9.03 -5.74
N ALA A 86 -11.44 -7.72 -5.92
CA ALA A 86 -12.32 -6.81 -5.16
C ALA A 86 -13.82 -7.12 -5.34
N LEU A 87 -14.22 -7.79 -6.44
CA LEU A 87 -15.59 -8.29 -6.64
C LEU A 87 -15.74 -9.77 -6.28
N THR A 88 -14.73 -10.60 -6.56
CA THR A 88 -14.77 -12.05 -6.28
C THR A 88 -14.77 -12.35 -4.78
N LEU A 89 -13.97 -11.65 -3.97
CA LEU A 89 -13.86 -11.93 -2.54
C LEU A 89 -15.16 -11.63 -1.78
N PRO A 90 -15.87 -10.49 -1.99
CA PRO A 90 -17.21 -10.29 -1.46
C PRO A 90 -18.18 -11.38 -1.92
N LEU A 91 -18.21 -11.70 -3.22
CA LEU A 91 -19.12 -12.72 -3.75
C LEU A 91 -18.93 -14.08 -3.06
N VAL A 92 -17.69 -14.49 -2.77
CA VAL A 92 -17.41 -15.73 -2.00
C VAL A 92 -17.87 -15.62 -0.55
N ILE A 93 -17.59 -14.51 0.14
CA ILE A 93 -18.04 -14.28 1.53
C ILE A 93 -19.58 -14.33 1.62
N PHE A 94 -20.28 -13.71 0.67
CA PHE A 94 -21.73 -13.70 0.63
C PHE A 94 -22.34 -15.06 0.22
N ILE A 95 -21.69 -15.85 -0.63
CA ILE A 95 -22.10 -17.24 -0.89
C ILE A 95 -21.98 -18.10 0.37
N ILE A 96 -20.91 -17.96 1.15
CA ILE A 96 -20.76 -18.65 2.44
C ILE A 96 -21.89 -18.23 3.38
N GLY A 97 -22.20 -16.93 3.48
CA GLY A 97 -23.32 -16.41 4.26
C GLY A 97 -24.67 -17.00 3.84
N MET A 98 -25.02 -16.91 2.55
CA MET A 98 -26.26 -17.46 1.99
C MET A 98 -26.40 -18.97 2.25
N TYR A 99 -25.31 -19.74 2.11
CA TYR A 99 -25.30 -21.16 2.45
C TYR A 99 -25.55 -21.39 3.96
N SER A 100 -24.89 -20.63 4.83
CA SER A 100 -25.10 -20.72 6.28
C SER A 100 -26.53 -20.36 6.70
N PHE A 101 -27.14 -19.32 6.13
CA PHE A 101 -28.52 -18.93 6.46
C PHE A 101 -29.56 -19.93 5.94
N ASN A 102 -29.31 -20.55 4.79
CA ASN A 102 -30.18 -21.61 4.28
C ASN A 102 -30.04 -22.95 5.03
N THR A 103 -28.91 -23.18 5.72
CA THR A 103 -28.62 -24.46 6.41
C THR A 103 -28.89 -24.42 7.92
N TYR A 104 -28.66 -23.27 8.55
CA TYR A 104 -28.69 -23.10 10.02
C TYR A 104 -29.54 -21.92 10.50
N GLY A 105 -30.01 -21.06 9.58
CA GLY A 105 -30.89 -19.92 9.85
C GLY A 105 -32.29 -20.11 9.25
N ASN A 106 -33.02 -19.01 9.08
CA ASN A 106 -34.38 -19.00 8.53
C ASN A 106 -34.42 -18.64 7.03
N SER A 107 -33.39 -18.99 6.25
CA SER A 107 -33.10 -18.40 4.93
C SER A 107 -32.81 -16.90 5.02
N PHE A 108 -32.91 -16.16 3.92
CA PHE A 108 -32.74 -14.70 3.84
C PHE A 108 -33.69 -14.09 2.79
N ILE A 109 -34.13 -12.83 3.00
CA ILE A 109 -35.01 -12.12 2.07
C ILE A 109 -34.26 -11.02 1.32
N LEU A 110 -34.26 -11.11 -0.01
CA LEU A 110 -33.70 -10.12 -0.92
C LEU A 110 -34.37 -8.75 -0.74
N LEU A 111 -33.57 -7.69 -0.72
CA LEU A 111 -34.00 -6.30 -0.55
C LEU A 111 -35.09 -5.88 -1.55
N GLN A 112 -35.03 -6.37 -2.80
CA GLN A 112 -36.03 -6.10 -3.85
C GLN A 112 -37.40 -6.74 -3.60
N ALA A 113 -37.52 -7.72 -2.68
CA ALA A 113 -38.80 -8.34 -2.32
C ALA A 113 -39.65 -7.49 -1.34
N LYS A 114 -39.21 -6.25 -1.06
CA LYS A 114 -39.88 -5.31 -0.16
C LYS A 114 -40.34 -4.07 -0.91
N ASP A 115 -41.40 -3.43 -0.41
CA ASP A 115 -41.78 -2.07 -0.78
C ASP A 115 -40.75 -1.08 -0.24
N LEU A 116 -39.61 -0.98 -0.92
CA LEU A 116 -38.51 -0.10 -0.54
C LEU A 116 -38.93 1.36 -0.68
N SER A 117 -38.72 2.13 0.39
CA SER A 117 -38.90 3.60 0.35
C SER A 117 -37.84 4.35 -0.47
N GLU A 118 -36.95 3.62 -1.16
CA GLU A 118 -35.83 4.11 -1.98
C GLU A 118 -35.52 3.09 -3.09
N THR A 119 -35.01 3.54 -4.24
CA THR A 119 -34.67 2.58 -5.31
C THR A 119 -33.36 1.85 -5.01
N VAL A 120 -33.21 0.61 -5.52
CA VAL A 120 -31.96 -0.16 -5.43
C VAL A 120 -30.78 0.61 -6.04
N TRP A 121 -31.01 1.41 -7.10
CA TRP A 121 -30.01 2.30 -7.69
C TRP A 121 -29.60 3.42 -6.74
N THR A 122 -30.55 4.04 -6.02
CA THR A 122 -30.27 5.06 -4.99
C THR A 122 -29.35 4.49 -3.92
N ILE A 123 -29.66 3.29 -3.43
CA ILE A 123 -28.87 2.59 -2.40
C ILE A 123 -27.48 2.23 -2.92
N LEU A 124 -27.36 1.66 -4.12
CA LEU A 124 -26.08 1.31 -4.74
C LEU A 124 -25.17 2.52 -4.93
N ILE A 125 -25.71 3.64 -5.43
CA ILE A 125 -24.96 4.89 -5.63
C ILE A 125 -24.53 5.49 -4.29
N GLY A 126 -25.42 5.50 -3.29
CA GLY A 126 -25.10 5.97 -1.94
C GLY A 126 -23.99 5.14 -1.27
N HIS A 127 -24.06 3.81 -1.37
CA HIS A 127 -23.02 2.90 -0.90
C HIS A 127 -21.68 3.09 -1.62
N LEU A 128 -21.69 3.37 -2.93
CA LEU A 128 -20.48 3.69 -3.70
C LEU A 128 -19.82 4.99 -3.20
N PHE A 129 -20.60 6.03 -2.90
CA PHE A 129 -20.07 7.27 -2.33
C PHE A 129 -19.58 7.09 -0.88
N MET A 130 -20.31 6.35 -0.02
CA MET A 130 -19.84 6.05 1.34
C MET A 130 -18.48 5.33 1.32
N ALA A 131 -18.37 4.28 0.49
CA ALA A 131 -17.13 3.55 0.26
C ALA A 131 -15.99 4.47 -0.21
N PHE A 132 -16.26 5.34 -1.20
CA PHE A 132 -15.27 6.27 -1.74
C PHE A 132 -14.70 7.20 -0.65
N PHE A 133 -15.54 7.81 0.17
CA PHE A 133 -15.08 8.74 1.21
C PHE A 133 -14.32 8.03 2.33
N ILE A 134 -14.79 6.87 2.79
CA ILE A 134 -14.13 6.09 3.85
C ILE A 134 -12.75 5.61 3.39
N GLU A 135 -12.67 4.95 2.23
CA GLU A 135 -11.43 4.33 1.77
C GLU A 135 -10.44 5.35 1.20
N SER A 136 -10.90 6.53 0.75
CA SER A 136 -10.03 7.69 0.52
C SER A 136 -9.27 8.09 1.78
N GLY A 137 -9.95 8.11 2.93
CA GLY A 137 -9.34 8.37 4.22
C GLY A 137 -8.38 7.26 4.66
N PHE A 138 -8.85 6.01 4.70
CA PHE A 138 -8.10 4.92 5.32
C PHE A 138 -7.02 4.29 4.41
N ARG A 139 -7.21 4.18 3.09
CA ARG A 139 -6.25 3.49 2.18
C ARG A 139 -5.46 4.45 1.32
N ALA A 140 -6.14 5.35 0.61
CA ALA A 140 -5.48 6.29 -0.28
C ALA A 140 -4.62 7.29 0.51
N TYR A 141 -5.08 7.71 1.70
CA TYR A 141 -4.31 8.55 2.60
C TYR A 141 -3.58 7.77 3.73
N LEU A 142 -4.30 7.30 4.75
CA LEU A 142 -3.67 6.88 6.00
C LEU A 142 -2.68 5.71 5.82
N LEU A 143 -3.07 4.66 5.11
CA LEU A 143 -2.20 3.49 4.88
C LEU A 143 -0.88 3.88 4.19
N ASN A 144 -0.92 4.73 3.16
CA ASN A 144 0.28 5.25 2.51
C ASN A 144 1.20 5.99 3.49
N ILE A 145 0.64 6.81 4.39
CA ILE A 145 1.42 7.51 5.43
C ILE A 145 2.06 6.51 6.39
N VAL A 146 1.34 5.48 6.84
CA VAL A 146 1.87 4.48 7.80
C VAL A 146 2.99 3.63 7.18
N GLU A 147 2.83 3.19 5.91
CA GLU A 147 3.81 2.41 5.13
C GLU A 147 5.17 3.13 4.90
N ARG A 148 5.23 4.46 5.09
CA ARG A 148 6.50 5.20 5.03
C ARG A 148 7.47 4.86 6.17
N ARG A 149 6.99 4.29 7.28
CA ARG A 149 7.81 3.98 8.47
C ARG A 149 7.72 2.54 8.94
N LEU A 150 6.71 1.78 8.52
CA LEU A 150 6.47 0.41 8.96
C LEU A 150 6.39 -0.54 7.74
N PRO A 151 6.84 -1.80 7.84
CA PRO A 151 6.60 -2.80 6.80
C PRO A 151 5.09 -2.98 6.56
N PHE A 152 4.71 -3.24 5.30
CA PHE A 152 3.31 -3.29 4.85
C PHE A 152 2.37 -4.03 5.82
N LEU A 153 2.71 -5.25 6.25
CA LEU A 153 1.85 -6.05 7.12
C LEU A 153 1.54 -5.34 8.46
N ILE A 154 2.54 -4.68 9.05
CA ILE A 154 2.39 -3.93 10.30
C ILE A 154 1.60 -2.63 10.06
N ALA A 155 1.79 -1.99 8.90
CA ALA A 155 1.01 -0.82 8.50
C ALA A 155 -0.48 -1.17 8.32
N ASN A 156 -0.78 -2.26 7.60
CA ASN A 156 -2.14 -2.76 7.39
C ASN A 156 -2.82 -3.16 8.71
N VAL A 157 -2.12 -3.87 9.60
CA VAL A 157 -2.63 -4.17 10.96
C VAL A 157 -2.92 -2.89 11.75
N GLY A 158 -2.00 -1.91 11.74
CA GLY A 158 -2.18 -0.63 12.42
C GLY A 158 -3.39 0.16 11.93
N VAL A 159 -3.53 0.30 10.60
CA VAL A 159 -4.71 0.92 9.97
C VAL A 159 -5.98 0.14 10.27
N SER A 160 -5.91 -1.20 10.31
CA SER A 160 -7.07 -2.05 10.60
C SER A 160 -7.53 -1.97 12.05
N LEU A 161 -6.63 -1.71 13.01
CA LEU A 161 -7.01 -1.38 14.39
C LEU A 161 -7.65 0.01 14.51
N LEU A 162 -7.18 1.00 13.75
CA LEU A 162 -7.79 2.34 13.73
C LEU A 162 -9.17 2.33 13.05
N TYR A 163 -9.30 1.61 11.93
CA TYR A 163 -10.58 1.36 11.26
C TYR A 163 -11.55 0.61 12.19
N LEU A 164 -11.06 -0.39 12.94
CA LEU A 164 -11.85 -1.12 13.93
C LEU A 164 -12.46 -0.19 14.99
N ILE A 165 -11.67 0.71 15.59
CA ILE A 165 -12.18 1.63 16.62
C ILE A 165 -13.19 2.63 16.03
N TRP A 166 -13.12 2.90 14.72
CA TRP A 166 -14.00 3.83 14.02
C TRP A 166 -15.34 3.22 13.58
N ASP A 167 -15.38 1.96 13.15
CA ASP A 167 -16.57 1.30 12.54
C ASP A 167 -17.19 0.16 13.39
N VAL A 168 -16.63 -0.18 14.57
CA VAL A 168 -17.19 -1.24 15.41
C VAL A 168 -18.59 -0.90 15.93
N ASN A 169 -19.56 -1.78 15.63
CA ASN A 169 -20.94 -1.56 16.04
C ASN A 169 -21.19 -2.04 17.48
N THR A 170 -21.53 -1.10 18.35
CA THR A 170 -21.82 -1.32 19.78
C THR A 170 -23.31 -1.34 20.13
N ALA A 171 -24.21 -1.15 19.14
CA ALA A 171 -25.64 -0.91 19.38
C ALA A 171 -26.41 -2.17 19.81
N PHE A 172 -25.98 -3.36 19.38
CA PHE A 172 -26.68 -4.63 19.57
C PHE A 172 -26.07 -5.48 20.71
N GLY A 173 -25.37 -4.85 21.65
CA GLY A 173 -24.78 -5.50 22.83
C GLY A 173 -23.48 -6.27 22.56
N MET A 174 -22.84 -6.73 23.65
CA MET A 174 -21.46 -7.23 23.61
C MET A 174 -21.21 -8.43 22.67
N PRO A 175 -22.07 -9.47 22.58
CA PRO A 175 -21.82 -10.59 21.66
C PRO A 175 -21.79 -10.15 20.20
N TYR A 176 -22.75 -9.33 19.77
CA TYR A 176 -22.76 -8.73 18.43
C TYR A 176 -21.54 -7.84 18.23
N THR A 177 -21.18 -7.03 19.23
CA THR A 177 -20.02 -6.13 19.18
C THR A 177 -18.71 -6.89 18.93
N MET A 178 -18.51 -8.04 19.59
CA MET A 178 -17.32 -8.88 19.40
C MET A 178 -17.23 -9.48 17.99
N TYR A 179 -18.35 -9.96 17.44
CA TYR A 179 -18.36 -10.43 16.04
C TYR A 179 -18.24 -9.29 15.03
N SER A 180 -18.86 -8.13 15.29
CA SER A 180 -18.67 -6.91 14.51
C SER A 180 -17.20 -6.49 14.51
N ALA A 181 -16.48 -6.62 15.64
CA ALA A 181 -15.06 -6.31 15.70
C ALA A 181 -14.21 -7.25 14.83
N ILE A 182 -14.46 -8.56 14.90
CA ILE A 182 -13.79 -9.57 14.06
C ILE A 182 -14.06 -9.29 12.58
N TYR A 183 -15.31 -9.00 12.21
CA TYR A 183 -15.69 -8.63 10.85
C TYR A 183 -14.97 -7.36 10.37
N VAL A 184 -15.09 -6.26 11.10
CA VAL A 184 -14.55 -4.93 10.71
C VAL A 184 -13.02 -4.99 10.57
N PHE A 185 -12.32 -5.65 11.49
CA PHE A 185 -10.87 -5.84 11.39
C PHE A 185 -10.48 -6.70 10.18
N SER A 186 -11.17 -7.83 9.95
CA SER A 186 -10.87 -8.75 8.84
C SER A 186 -11.18 -8.13 7.48
N PHE A 187 -12.28 -7.39 7.38
CA PHE A 187 -12.64 -6.55 6.23
C PHE A 187 -11.52 -5.54 5.93
N SER A 188 -11.08 -4.81 6.95
CA SER A 188 -10.04 -3.77 6.80
C SER A 188 -8.70 -4.35 6.35
N MET A 189 -8.31 -5.50 6.91
CA MET A 189 -7.11 -6.23 6.51
C MET A 189 -7.16 -6.70 5.04
N LEU A 190 -8.31 -7.19 4.58
CA LEU A 190 -8.54 -7.57 3.18
C LEU A 190 -8.42 -6.38 2.23
N VAL A 191 -9.01 -5.22 2.56
CA VAL A 191 -8.88 -4.01 1.72
C VAL A 191 -7.42 -3.58 1.61
N GLY A 192 -6.66 -3.61 2.71
CA GLY A 192 -5.23 -3.31 2.68
C GLY A 192 -4.46 -4.25 1.73
N GLU A 193 -4.65 -5.57 1.86
CA GLU A 193 -3.97 -6.56 1.02
C GLU A 193 -4.38 -6.47 -0.47
N LEU A 194 -5.62 -6.03 -0.75
CA LEU A 194 -6.08 -5.74 -2.12
C LEU A 194 -5.40 -4.49 -2.74
N VAL A 195 -5.09 -3.45 -1.95
CA VAL A 195 -4.39 -2.26 -2.48
C VAL A 195 -2.87 -2.40 -2.49
N ARG A 196 -2.32 -3.43 -1.85
CA ARG A 196 -0.89 -3.76 -1.86
C ARG A 196 -0.35 -3.96 -3.28
N GLY A 197 0.85 -3.43 -3.54
CA GLY A 197 1.54 -3.57 -4.83
C GLY A 197 0.93 -2.75 -5.98
N THR A 198 -0.15 -1.99 -5.75
CA THR A 198 -0.82 -1.19 -6.80
C THR A 198 -0.06 0.07 -7.22
N GLY A 199 1.08 0.37 -6.59
CA GLY A 199 1.91 1.55 -6.87
C GLY A 199 1.28 2.90 -6.47
N GLY A 200 0.13 2.88 -5.78
CA GLY A 200 -0.63 4.08 -5.39
C GLY A 200 -2.02 4.20 -6.00
N HIS A 201 -2.46 3.22 -6.80
CA HIS A 201 -3.79 3.18 -7.42
C HIS A 201 -4.87 2.57 -6.50
N ALA A 202 -4.80 2.87 -5.20
CA ALA A 202 -5.57 2.21 -4.15
C ALA A 202 -7.09 2.50 -4.22
N ILE A 203 -7.45 3.73 -4.61
CA ILE A 203 -8.78 4.29 -4.39
C ILE A 203 -9.91 3.49 -5.05
N TYR A 204 -9.76 3.09 -6.32
CA TYR A 204 -10.80 2.36 -7.05
C TYR A 204 -11.02 0.94 -6.51
N ILE A 205 -9.93 0.24 -6.17
CA ILE A 205 -9.96 -1.14 -5.67
C ILE A 205 -10.62 -1.20 -4.30
N ALA A 206 -10.22 -0.31 -3.39
CA ALA A 206 -10.79 -0.23 -2.06
C ALA A 206 -12.26 0.21 -2.10
N THR A 207 -12.58 1.25 -2.88
CA THR A 207 -13.97 1.70 -3.08
C THR A 207 -14.86 0.58 -3.61
N LEU A 208 -14.38 -0.19 -4.60
CA LEU A 208 -15.17 -1.28 -5.21
C LEU A 208 -15.42 -2.43 -4.23
N PHE A 209 -14.41 -2.88 -3.49
CA PHE A 209 -14.57 -3.93 -2.47
C PHE A 209 -15.49 -3.46 -1.32
N HIS A 210 -15.27 -2.24 -0.80
CA HIS A 210 -16.10 -1.69 0.27
C HIS A 210 -17.56 -1.55 -0.18
N ALA A 211 -17.80 -0.96 -1.36
CA ALA A 211 -19.14 -0.79 -1.90
C ALA A 211 -19.82 -2.15 -2.14
N ALA A 212 -19.11 -3.13 -2.69
CA ALA A 212 -19.62 -4.48 -2.89
C ALA A 212 -20.00 -5.16 -1.56
N MET A 213 -19.13 -5.12 -0.55
CA MET A 213 -19.40 -5.70 0.77
C MET A 213 -20.58 -5.02 1.48
N SER A 214 -20.62 -3.69 1.52
CA SER A 214 -21.65 -2.95 2.25
C SER A 214 -23.00 -2.99 1.53
N PHE A 215 -23.02 -2.89 0.19
CA PHE A 215 -24.23 -3.04 -0.60
C PHE A 215 -24.76 -4.48 -0.50
N ALA A 216 -23.92 -5.51 -0.65
CA ALA A 216 -24.37 -6.90 -0.53
C ALA A 216 -24.93 -7.21 0.87
N LYS A 217 -24.36 -6.62 1.95
CA LYS A 217 -24.92 -6.74 3.31
C LYS A 217 -26.36 -6.24 3.37
N VAL A 218 -26.65 -5.08 2.80
CA VAL A 218 -28.01 -4.53 2.74
C VAL A 218 -28.90 -5.29 1.75
N PHE A 219 -28.35 -5.72 0.61
CA PHE A 219 -29.11 -6.36 -0.47
C PHE A 219 -29.57 -7.79 -0.16
N PHE A 220 -28.73 -8.60 0.47
CA PHE A 220 -29.06 -9.98 0.84
C PHE A 220 -29.56 -10.12 2.27
N PHE A 221 -29.02 -9.35 3.22
CA PHE A 221 -29.18 -9.61 4.67
C PHE A 221 -29.80 -8.42 5.42
N SER A 222 -30.77 -7.72 4.80
CA SER A 222 -31.45 -6.55 5.39
C SER A 222 -32.21 -6.85 6.69
N GLU A 223 -32.67 -8.09 6.87
CA GLU A 223 -33.45 -8.54 8.05
C GLU A 223 -32.56 -9.00 9.19
N GLU A 224 -31.33 -9.38 8.86
CA GLU A 224 -30.32 -9.90 9.78
C GLU A 224 -29.55 -8.78 10.51
N ILE A 225 -29.96 -7.53 10.32
CA ILE A 225 -29.31 -6.36 10.93
C ILE A 225 -29.63 -6.33 12.43
N GLY A 226 -28.64 -6.71 13.23
CA GLY A 226 -28.73 -6.78 14.68
C GLY A 226 -28.78 -8.21 15.24
N ASP A 227 -28.93 -9.23 14.38
CA ASP A 227 -28.83 -10.61 14.83
C ASP A 227 -27.36 -11.04 15.09
N VAL A 228 -27.17 -11.79 16.17
CA VAL A 228 -25.86 -12.24 16.65
C VAL A 228 -25.31 -13.38 15.79
N PHE A 229 -26.15 -14.34 15.38
CA PHE A 229 -25.73 -15.46 14.54
C PHE A 229 -25.33 -14.97 13.14
N SER A 230 -26.07 -14.02 12.58
CA SER A 230 -25.79 -13.46 11.26
C SER A 230 -24.56 -12.55 11.24
N MET A 231 -24.31 -11.80 12.32
CA MET A 231 -23.03 -11.11 12.51
C MET A 231 -21.87 -12.11 12.72
N GLN A 232 -22.08 -13.22 13.44
CA GLN A 232 -21.10 -14.29 13.64
C GLN A 232 -20.71 -14.99 12.34
N VAL A 233 -21.70 -15.37 11.50
CA VAL A 233 -21.49 -15.98 10.17
C VAL A 233 -20.67 -15.04 9.28
N LEU A 234 -21.08 -13.78 9.15
CA LEU A 234 -20.40 -12.80 8.31
C LEU A 234 -18.98 -12.50 8.82
N ALA A 235 -18.78 -12.44 10.14
CA ALA A 235 -17.47 -12.27 10.76
C ALA A 235 -16.52 -13.44 10.47
N TYR A 236 -16.96 -14.69 10.69
CA TYR A 236 -16.12 -15.87 10.44
C TYR A 236 -15.86 -16.11 8.96
N ALA A 237 -16.84 -15.87 8.07
CA ALA A 237 -16.62 -15.95 6.63
C ALA A 237 -15.57 -14.93 6.15
N THR A 238 -15.68 -13.68 6.62
CA THR A 238 -14.73 -12.60 6.28
C THR A 238 -13.33 -12.88 6.87
N ALA A 239 -13.25 -13.36 8.11
CA ALA A 239 -11.99 -13.71 8.78
C ALA A 239 -11.28 -14.91 8.11
N ALA A 240 -12.01 -15.96 7.72
CA ALA A 240 -11.45 -17.10 7.02
C ALA A 240 -10.86 -16.69 5.67
N ILE A 241 -11.59 -15.89 4.87
CA ILE A 241 -11.11 -15.37 3.59
C ILE A 241 -9.92 -14.41 3.79
N ALA A 242 -9.94 -13.55 4.81
CA ALA A 242 -8.80 -12.69 5.16
C ALA A 242 -7.53 -13.51 5.47
N ILE A 243 -7.64 -14.54 6.32
CA ILE A 243 -6.54 -15.42 6.68
C ILE A 243 -5.99 -16.14 5.44
N ILE A 244 -6.86 -16.70 4.58
CA ILE A 244 -6.44 -17.39 3.35
C ILE A 244 -5.68 -16.45 2.41
N VAL A 245 -6.21 -15.25 2.14
CA VAL A 245 -5.59 -14.28 1.23
C VAL A 245 -4.24 -13.79 1.77
N ILE A 246 -4.16 -13.46 3.06
CA ILE A 246 -2.92 -12.97 3.69
C ILE A 246 -1.86 -14.07 3.74
N LEU A 247 -2.22 -15.29 4.13
CA LEU A 247 -1.29 -16.42 4.13
C LEU A 247 -0.80 -16.75 2.71
N PHE A 248 -1.67 -16.70 1.71
CA PHE A 248 -1.27 -16.91 0.31
C PHE A 248 -0.28 -15.85 -0.18
N SER A 249 -0.53 -14.56 0.11
CA SER A 249 0.43 -13.48 -0.18
C SER A 249 1.78 -13.67 0.52
N LEU A 250 1.78 -14.08 1.80
CA LEU A 250 3.02 -14.35 2.55
C LEU A 250 3.78 -15.55 1.99
N ILE A 251 3.09 -16.61 1.57
CA ILE A 251 3.69 -17.80 0.96
C ILE A 251 4.25 -17.48 -0.43
N LYS A 252 3.51 -16.75 -1.29
CA LYS A 252 4.02 -16.24 -2.58
C LYS A 252 5.36 -15.50 -2.37
N ARG A 253 5.40 -14.62 -1.37
CA ARG A 253 6.56 -13.78 -1.04
C ARG A 253 7.76 -14.53 -0.45
N LEU A 254 7.55 -15.72 0.11
CA LEU A 254 8.62 -16.60 0.59
C LEU A 254 9.23 -17.46 -0.52
N ILE A 255 8.44 -17.81 -1.54
CA ILE A 255 8.83 -18.77 -2.59
C ILE A 255 9.30 -18.08 -3.89
N MET A 256 8.68 -16.96 -4.27
CA MET A 256 9.03 -16.29 -5.54
C MET A 256 10.28 -15.41 -5.41
N PRO A 257 11.21 -15.44 -6.40
CA PRO A 257 12.37 -14.57 -6.42
C PRO A 257 11.95 -13.11 -6.58
N ARG A 258 12.41 -12.23 -5.68
CA ARG A 258 12.07 -10.80 -5.66
C ARG A 258 12.51 -10.13 -6.96
N HIS A 259 11.55 -9.72 -7.77
CA HIS A 259 11.76 -8.83 -8.90
C HIS A 259 11.40 -7.40 -8.50
N GLU A 260 12.14 -6.42 -9.01
CA GLU A 260 11.93 -5.02 -8.67
C GLU A 260 10.58 -4.52 -9.22
N GLY A 261 9.63 -4.33 -8.31
CA GLY A 261 8.24 -3.94 -8.63
C GLY A 261 7.16 -4.89 -8.09
N ASP A 262 7.49 -6.12 -7.67
CA ASP A 262 6.50 -7.10 -7.17
C ASP A 262 6.37 -7.08 -5.63
N ASP A 263 5.19 -6.68 -5.13
CA ASP A 263 4.72 -6.79 -3.74
C ASP A 263 5.80 -6.59 -2.63
N ASP A 264 6.62 -5.53 -2.72
CA ASP A 264 7.73 -5.32 -1.77
C ASP A 264 7.35 -4.56 -0.49
N ASP A 265 7.52 -5.23 0.67
CA ASP A 265 7.29 -4.66 2.00
C ASP A 265 8.44 -3.79 2.53
N THR A 266 9.51 -3.60 1.74
CA THR A 266 10.53 -2.57 1.99
C THR A 266 9.82 -1.23 2.23
N PRO A 267 9.93 -0.60 3.42
CA PRO A 267 9.21 0.63 3.72
C PRO A 267 9.45 1.71 2.65
N MET A 268 8.42 2.45 2.30
CA MET A 268 8.43 3.36 1.13
C MET A 268 9.60 4.36 1.17
N PHE A 269 9.99 4.78 2.37
CA PHE A 269 11.15 5.59 2.68
C PHE A 269 12.50 4.99 2.23
N ASN A 270 12.70 3.68 2.39
CA ASN A 270 13.91 2.98 1.96
C ASN A 270 13.98 2.94 0.43
N LYS A 271 12.87 2.65 -0.25
CA LYS A 271 12.79 2.63 -1.72
C LYS A 271 13.11 4.01 -2.30
N GLN A 272 12.45 5.06 -1.82
CA GLN A 272 12.69 6.44 -2.26
C GLN A 272 14.12 6.92 -1.95
N SER A 273 14.78 6.39 -0.91
CA SER A 273 16.18 6.70 -0.61
C SER A 273 17.13 6.02 -1.61
N ARG A 274 16.91 4.73 -1.91
CA ARG A 274 17.71 3.99 -2.90
C ARG A 274 17.54 4.55 -4.32
N GLU A 275 16.34 4.96 -4.69
CA GLU A 275 16.08 5.63 -5.98
C GLU A 275 16.86 6.94 -6.10
N ALA A 276 16.92 7.75 -5.04
CA ALA A 276 17.69 8.99 -5.02
C ALA A 276 19.22 8.75 -5.04
N GLU A 277 19.71 7.72 -4.35
CA GLU A 277 21.12 7.31 -4.37
C GLU A 277 21.56 6.83 -5.77
N ILE A 278 20.67 6.10 -6.49
CA ILE A 278 20.90 5.71 -7.89
C ILE A 278 20.89 6.94 -8.80
N GLU A 279 19.89 7.83 -8.67
CA GLU A 279 19.80 9.05 -9.48
C GLU A 279 21.00 10.00 -9.25
N GLU A 280 21.53 10.10 -8.04
CA GLU A 280 22.73 10.89 -7.73
C GLU A 280 24.00 10.25 -8.32
N ALA A 281 24.12 8.92 -8.31
CA ALA A 281 25.22 8.20 -8.95
C ALA A 281 25.18 8.29 -10.49
N ASP A 282 24.00 8.17 -11.10
CA ASP A 282 23.81 8.26 -12.55
C ASP A 282 24.16 9.66 -13.08
N ASN A 283 23.78 10.71 -12.34
CA ASN A 283 24.14 12.09 -12.68
C ASN A 283 25.64 12.36 -12.47
N ALA A 284 26.27 11.80 -11.44
CA ALA A 284 27.72 11.89 -11.25
C ALA A 284 28.49 11.20 -12.40
N ALA A 285 28.03 10.03 -12.85
CA ALA A 285 28.62 9.31 -13.98
C ALA A 285 28.49 10.09 -15.31
N ARG A 286 27.33 10.75 -15.55
CA ARG A 286 27.13 11.60 -16.73
C ARG A 286 28.03 12.83 -16.72
N HIS A 287 28.14 13.53 -15.58
CA HIS A 287 29.05 14.66 -15.45
C HIS A 287 30.52 14.29 -15.65
N ALA A 288 30.95 13.10 -15.20
CA ALA A 288 32.30 12.60 -15.49
C ALA A 288 32.51 12.32 -16.99
N HIS A 289 31.49 11.83 -17.69
CA HIS A 289 31.52 11.59 -19.13
C HIS A 289 31.67 12.90 -19.91
N ASP A 290 30.82 13.91 -19.63
CA ASP A 290 30.87 15.23 -20.28
C ASP A 290 32.25 15.91 -20.13
N THR A 291 32.87 15.83 -18.95
CA THR A 291 34.22 16.38 -18.74
C THR A 291 35.29 15.62 -19.53
N SER A 292 35.16 14.29 -19.66
CA SER A 292 36.11 13.49 -20.45
C SER A 292 35.96 13.67 -21.97
N GLU A 293 34.81 14.12 -22.48
CA GLU A 293 34.66 14.52 -23.88
C GLU A 293 35.18 15.94 -24.15
N THR A 294 35.20 16.84 -23.15
CA THR A 294 35.76 18.19 -23.32
C THR A 294 37.29 18.25 -23.26
N GLU A 295 37.95 17.44 -22.43
CA GLU A 295 39.43 17.42 -22.34
C GLU A 295 40.12 16.82 -23.59
N ASN A 296 39.39 16.13 -24.46
CA ASN A 296 39.95 15.50 -25.68
C ASN A 296 39.97 16.42 -26.93
N HIS A 297 39.62 17.71 -26.80
CA HIS A 297 39.51 18.60 -27.96
C HIS A 297 40.41 19.86 -27.96
N GLU A 298 41.17 20.12 -26.89
CA GLU A 298 42.14 21.22 -26.80
C GLU A 298 43.59 20.71 -26.69
N ASN A 299 44.18 20.23 -27.80
CA ASN A 299 45.64 20.20 -28.00
C ASN A 299 45.99 19.88 -29.47
N ASP A 300 46.20 20.89 -30.30
CA ASP A 300 47.03 20.77 -31.52
C ASP A 300 47.51 22.15 -32.05
N THR A 301 48.76 22.21 -32.52
CA THR A 301 49.44 23.34 -33.22
C THR A 301 49.65 24.72 -32.52
N GLU A 302 50.78 24.85 -31.81
CA GLU A 302 52.00 25.63 -32.18
C GLU A 302 51.94 27.08 -32.76
N HIS A 303 52.89 28.00 -32.52
CA HIS A 303 54.09 28.13 -31.64
C HIS A 303 53.98 29.49 -30.85
N GLU A 304 54.92 30.11 -30.11
CA GLU A 304 56.35 29.96 -29.70
C GLU A 304 56.44 30.59 -28.25
N ALA A 305 57.52 31.09 -27.60
CA ALA A 305 58.88 31.42 -28.02
C ALA A 305 60.00 31.32 -26.95
N LEU A 306 61.25 31.24 -27.45
CA LEU A 306 62.56 31.58 -26.85
C LEU A 306 62.82 31.61 -25.31
N THR A 307 63.83 30.80 -24.92
CA THR A 307 64.93 31.07 -23.94
C THR A 307 64.79 30.94 -22.38
N THR A 308 65.39 29.84 -21.90
CA THR A 308 66.37 29.72 -20.77
C THR A 308 65.99 29.60 -19.26
N LYS A 309 66.60 28.55 -18.67
CA LYS A 309 67.19 28.39 -17.30
C LYS A 309 66.30 28.00 -16.09
N THR A 310 66.54 26.76 -15.62
CA THR A 310 66.81 26.31 -14.21
C THR A 310 66.14 27.07 -13.05
N HIS A 311 65.48 26.40 -12.10
CA HIS A 311 66.06 25.37 -11.19
C HIS A 311 64.94 24.52 -10.51
N ASP A 312 65.32 23.66 -9.56
CA ASP A 312 64.50 22.63 -8.92
C ASP A 312 63.54 23.16 -7.82
N GLN A 313 62.43 22.44 -7.58
CA GLN A 313 62.27 21.57 -6.38
C GLN A 313 60.90 20.88 -6.29
N ASN A 314 60.93 19.57 -5.97
CA ASN A 314 60.02 18.77 -5.10
C ASN A 314 58.47 18.86 -5.21
N ALA A 315 57.69 17.80 -4.98
CA ALA A 315 57.94 16.34 -4.99
C ALA A 315 56.61 15.55 -4.86
N HIS A 316 56.60 14.30 -5.38
CA HIS A 316 55.98 13.10 -4.76
C HIS A 316 54.44 12.87 -4.78
N VAL A 317 53.97 11.92 -5.62
CA VAL A 317 53.09 10.78 -5.22
C VAL A 317 53.27 9.58 -6.18
N SER A 318 53.85 8.49 -5.64
CA SER A 318 53.72 7.06 -5.97
C SER A 318 53.12 6.56 -7.31
N GLU A 319 53.94 5.86 -8.11
CA GLU A 319 53.52 5.00 -9.24
C GLU A 319 53.35 3.50 -8.82
N GLU A 320 52.36 3.15 -7.98
CA GLU A 320 52.27 1.77 -7.44
C GLU A 320 51.18 0.85 -8.06
N THR A 321 50.32 1.34 -8.95
CA THR A 321 49.13 0.57 -9.41
C THR A 321 49.13 0.15 -10.89
N ARG A 322 50.04 0.64 -11.74
CA ARG A 322 49.95 0.48 -13.22
C ARG A 322 50.87 -0.58 -13.84
N ALA A 323 51.56 -1.39 -13.03
CA ALA A 323 52.64 -2.29 -13.51
C ALA A 323 52.49 -3.78 -13.13
N ARG A 324 51.25 -4.32 -13.07
CA ARG A 324 51.00 -5.77 -12.92
C ARG A 324 49.89 -6.29 -13.83
N ALA A 325 50.10 -6.16 -15.14
CA ALA A 325 49.34 -6.89 -16.16
C ALA A 325 50.29 -7.47 -17.21
N ILE A 326 50.19 -8.79 -17.42
CA ILE A 326 50.73 -9.57 -18.55
C ILE A 326 52.28 -9.69 -18.65
N VAL A 327 52.79 -10.92 -18.44
CA VAL A 327 53.60 -11.73 -19.39
C VAL A 327 54.22 -12.94 -18.64
N GLN A 328 53.92 -14.15 -19.15
CA GLN A 328 54.65 -15.45 -19.17
C GLN A 328 55.43 -15.94 -17.91
N GLU A 329 55.08 -17.10 -17.36
CA GLU A 329 55.60 -18.46 -17.67
C GLU A 329 57.06 -18.72 -17.24
N ASP A 330 57.25 -19.58 -16.23
CA ASP A 330 58.01 -20.83 -16.40
C ASP A 330 57.71 -21.82 -15.24
N GLU A 331 57.83 -23.13 -15.49
CA GLU A 331 57.71 -24.19 -14.47
C GLU A 331 59.11 -24.64 -14.00
N PRO A 332 59.25 -25.27 -12.81
CA PRO A 332 59.44 -26.72 -12.89
C PRO A 332 58.89 -27.55 -11.71
N GLN A 333 58.22 -28.64 -12.07
CA GLN A 333 58.32 -30.00 -11.52
C GLN A 333 58.62 -30.20 -10.02
N SER A 334 57.71 -30.90 -9.34
CA SER A 334 58.13 -31.98 -8.43
C SER A 334 57.21 -33.21 -8.54
N PHE A 335 57.80 -34.40 -8.45
CA PHE A 335 57.10 -35.68 -8.57
C PHE A 335 56.28 -35.99 -7.31
N ASN A 336 55.07 -36.54 -7.47
CA ASN A 336 54.91 -37.96 -7.16
C ASN A 336 53.77 -38.67 -7.92
N ARG A 337 53.90 -39.99 -8.03
CA ARG A 337 52.85 -40.95 -8.42
C ARG A 337 51.98 -41.26 -7.16
N GLN A 338 50.91 -42.06 -7.17
CA GLN A 338 50.68 -43.27 -7.97
C GLN A 338 49.23 -43.83 -7.88
N HIS A 339 48.65 -44.18 -9.04
CA HIS A 339 47.57 -45.18 -9.27
C HIS A 339 46.15 -44.96 -8.67
N ARG A 340 45.08 -45.65 -9.13
CA ARG A 340 44.66 -46.16 -10.48
C ARG A 340 43.22 -46.73 -10.37
N HIS A 341 42.55 -46.89 -11.51
CA HIS A 341 41.21 -47.49 -11.74
C HIS A 341 40.02 -46.56 -11.44
N ILE A 342 39.03 -46.30 -12.33
CA ILE A 342 38.45 -46.99 -13.52
C ILE A 342 37.37 -48.04 -13.19
N ARG A 343 36.16 -47.74 -13.69
CA ARG A 343 34.89 -48.51 -13.66
C ARG A 343 34.21 -48.57 -12.28
N ARG A 344 32.87 -48.66 -12.22
CA ARG A 344 31.94 -49.01 -13.31
C ARG A 344 30.78 -48.03 -13.43
#